data_AF-A0A7V9Q2F9-F1
#
_entry.id   AF-A0A7V9Q2F9-F1
#
_cell.length_a   1.000
_cell.length_b   1.000
_cell.length_c   1.000
_cell.angle_alpha   90.00
_cell.angle_beta   90.00
_cell.angle_gamma   90.00
#
_symmetry.space_group_name_H-M   'P 1'
#
loop_
_entity.id
_entity.type
_entity.pdbx_description
1 polymer ?
#
loop_
_entity_poly.entity_id
_entity_poly.type
_entity_poly.pdbx_seq_one_letter_code
_entity_poly.pdbx_strand_id
1 'polypeptide(L)' 'MTRDSATTTRERNAAGAFVRQTSAFRDRVTADGASGYPAVAGRYHLYVSLA' A
#
# COMPACT_ATOMS: atom_id res chain seq x y z
N MET A 1 15.61 -26.54 18.13
CA MET A 1 14.40 -26.33 17.31
C MET A 1 14.13 -24.84 17.25
N THR A 2 14.86 -24.14 16.37
CA THR A 2 14.83 -22.67 16.26
C THR A 2 13.70 -22.29 15.32
N ARG A 3 12.62 -21.69 15.84
CA ARG A 3 11.54 -21.17 15.00
C ARG A 3 11.99 -19.84 14.40
N ASP A 4 12.12 -19.84 13.08
CA ASP A 4 12.39 -18.67 12.26
C ASP A 4 11.26 -17.64 12.46
N SER A 5 11.62 -16.40 12.79
CA SER A 5 10.69 -15.37 13.25
C SER A 5 10.12 -14.59 12.07
N ALA A 6 8.80 -14.67 11.87
CA ALA A 6 8.11 -13.99 10.77
C ALA A 6 8.18 -12.45 10.89
N THR A 7 8.96 -11.82 10.00
CA THR A 7 8.65 -10.60 9.22
C THR A 7 7.73 -9.53 9.84
N THR A 8 8.01 -9.00 11.04
CA THR A 8 7.30 -7.81 11.60
C THR A 8 8.21 -6.59 11.84
N THR A 9 9.38 -6.56 11.24
CA THR A 9 10.44 -5.61 11.66
C THR A 9 10.14 -4.15 11.31
N ARG A 10 9.38 -3.84 10.24
CA ARG A 10 9.22 -2.44 9.78
C ARG A 10 8.06 -1.67 10.41
N GLU A 11 7.15 -2.31 11.14
CA GLU A 11 5.95 -1.67 11.67
C GLU A 11 6.07 -1.35 13.16
N ARG A 12 7.16 -1.77 13.81
CA ARG A 12 7.40 -1.55 15.24
C ARG A 12 8.65 -0.71 15.45
N ASN A 13 8.58 0.23 16.40
CA ASN A 13 9.78 0.93 16.88
C ASN A 13 10.55 0.05 17.90
N ALA A 14 11.70 0.54 18.36
CA ALA A 14 12.54 -0.17 19.33
C ALA A 14 11.83 -0.45 20.68
N ALA A 15 10.78 0.31 21.02
CA ALA A 15 9.95 0.11 22.20
C ALA A 15 8.75 -0.83 21.95
N GLY A 16 8.64 -1.42 20.75
CA GLY A 16 7.56 -2.33 20.39
C GLY A 16 6.23 -1.66 20.01
N ALA A 17 6.17 -0.32 20.02
CA ALA A 17 4.97 0.40 19.59
C ALA A 17 4.78 0.32 18.08
N PHE A 18 3.53 0.21 17.65
CA PHE A 18 3.18 0.28 16.23
C PHE A 18 3.47 1.68 15.66
N VAL A 19 4.09 1.72 14.48
CA VAL A 19 4.38 2.94 13.72
C VAL A 19 3.74 2.81 12.35
N ARG A 20 2.81 3.73 12.03
CA ARG A 20 2.18 3.78 10.71
C ARG A 20 3.23 4.07 9.64
N GLN A 21 3.28 3.21 8.63
CA GLN A 21 4.11 3.44 7.46
C GLN A 21 3.45 4.45 6.51
N THR A 22 4.29 5.14 5.75
CA THR A 22 3.82 5.93 4.62
C THR A 22 3.28 4.99 3.56
N SER A 23 2.15 5.33 2.95
CA SER A 23 1.58 4.48 1.91
C SER A 23 2.41 4.53 0.63
N ALA A 24 2.65 3.36 0.04
CA ALA A 24 3.48 3.20 -1.15
C ALA A 24 2.87 3.76 -2.44
N PHE A 25 1.53 3.76 -2.56
CA PHE A 25 0.83 4.15 -3.80
C PHE A 25 0.13 5.48 -3.60
N ARG A 26 0.64 6.53 -4.23
CA ARG A 26 0.13 7.91 -4.11
C ARG A 26 -0.24 8.55 -5.46
N ASP A 27 -0.01 7.84 -6.57
CA ASP A 27 -0.30 8.35 -7.90
C ASP A 27 -1.80 8.50 -8.16
N ARG A 28 -2.13 9.30 -9.18
CA ARG A 28 -3.50 9.67 -9.52
C ARG A 28 -3.84 9.29 -10.95
N VAL A 29 -5.07 8.82 -11.18
CA VAL A 29 -5.63 8.71 -12.54
C VAL A 29 -5.99 10.11 -13.04
N THR A 30 -5.50 10.49 -14.22
CA THR A 30 -5.72 11.81 -14.83
C THR A 30 -6.45 11.66 -16.16
N ALA A 31 -7.31 12.63 -16.49
CA ALA A 31 -8.12 12.56 -17.72
C ALA A 31 -7.24 12.64 -18.98
N ASP A 32 -6.21 13.47 -18.94
CA ASP A 32 -5.22 13.67 -20.00
C ASP A 32 -4.06 12.66 -19.95
N GLY A 33 -3.97 11.86 -18.89
CA GLY A 33 -2.90 10.88 -18.70
C GLY A 33 -1.55 11.49 -18.32
N ALA A 34 -1.49 12.76 -17.91
CA ALA A 34 -0.23 13.43 -17.54
C ALA A 34 0.52 12.73 -16.39
N SER A 35 -0.18 11.95 -15.58
CA SER A 35 0.41 11.12 -14.51
C SER A 35 0.94 9.75 -14.97
N GLY A 36 0.81 9.40 -16.26
CA GLY A 36 1.06 8.03 -16.76
C GLY A 36 -0.12 7.06 -16.57
N TYR A 37 -1.20 7.52 -15.92
CA TYR A 37 -2.40 6.73 -15.63
C TYR A 37 -3.65 7.41 -16.24
N PRO A 38 -3.92 7.23 -17.56
CA PRO A 38 -5.07 7.84 -18.22
C PRO A 38 -6.39 7.15 -17.87
N ALA A 39 -7.47 7.92 -17.77
CA ALA A 39 -8.82 7.42 -17.54
C ALA A 39 -9.35 6.63 -18.76
N VAL A 40 -9.25 5.29 -18.73
CA VAL A 40 -9.69 4.37 -19.80
C VAL A 40 -10.67 3.35 -19.24
N ALA A 41 -11.78 3.11 -19.96
CA ALA A 41 -12.78 2.13 -19.58
C ALA A 41 -12.17 0.72 -19.45
N GLY A 42 -12.53 0.00 -18.38
CA GLY A 42 -12.09 -1.37 -18.13
C GLY A 42 -10.62 -1.54 -17.70
N ARG A 43 -9.86 -0.44 -17.46
CA ARG A 43 -8.42 -0.50 -17.12
C ARG A 43 -8.12 -0.66 -15.63
N TYR A 44 -9.02 -0.20 -14.76
CA TYR A 44 -8.77 -0.10 -13.31
C TYR A 44 -9.73 -0.96 -12.50
N HIS A 45 -9.22 -1.50 -11.38
CA HIS A 45 -9.98 -2.34 -10.46
C HIS A 45 -9.97 -1.74 -9.05
N LEU A 46 -11.09 -1.87 -8.35
CA LEU A 46 -11.24 -1.43 -6.97
C LEU A 46 -11.20 -2.64 -6.03
N TYR A 47 -10.28 -2.61 -5.07
CA TYR A 47 -10.22 -3.56 -3.98
C TYR A 47 -10.58 -2.85 -2.67
N VAL A 48 -11.64 -3.30 -2.00
CA VAL A 48 -12.14 -2.75 -0.74
C VAL A 48 -12.66 -3.86 0.16
N SER A 49 -12.68 -3.61 1.47
CA SER A 49 -13.33 -4.48 2.46
C SER A 49 -14.62 -3.82 2.93
N LEU A 50 -15.70 -4.61 3.02
CA LEU A 50 -16.94 -4.19 3.68
C LEU A 50 -16.75 -4.24 5.20
N ALA A 51 -17.46 -3.35 5.91
CA ALA A 51 -17.36 -3.18 7.36
C ALA A 51 -18.02 -4.31 8.15
#